data_AF-A0A7Y6QN00-F1
#
_entry.id   AF-A0A7Y6QN00-F1
#
_cell.length_a   1.000
_cell.length_b   1.000
_cell.length_c   1.000
_cell.angle_alpha   90.00
_cell.angle_beta   90.00
_cell.angle_gamma   90.00
#
_symmetry.space_group_name_H-M   'P 1'
#
loop_
_entity.id
_entity.type
_entity.pdbx_description
1 polymer ?
#
loop_
_entity_poly.entity_id
_entity_poly.type
_entity_poly.pdbx_seq_one_letter_code
_entity_poly.pdbx_strand_id
1 'polypeptide(L)'
;MQAWAAVAGTVVQLSGPLLAKKANGTVKILSLKSEVENGDTLVTEKNTYAMLRFIDNSEITLRPASTMTIENFSFDKGKPEGDQAHFNLVKGGLRSITGLLGQRNEEKFSLKTPAATIGIRGTTFIVEYVAPDEAPALASARRFLGASTAALAPDSLPPAPLQLAQMAQPLLPAGGTRPAGLYVQVVAGQINVSNGGGGLNFSAGQFGYVPSTTLPPIVLPANPGLQFTPPPAFSAAANPAAQANPGSDSGKGKAVDCEVR
;
A
#
# COMPACT_ATOMS: atom_id res chain seq x y z
N MET A 1 18.82 -24.14 18.03
CA MET A 1 19.38 -23.63 16.77
C MET A 1 18.75 -22.27 16.51
N GLN A 2 19.48 -21.19 16.76
CA GLN A 2 19.00 -19.84 16.46
C GLN A 2 19.03 -19.71 14.93
N ALA A 3 17.87 -19.71 14.27
CA ALA A 3 17.82 -19.36 12.86
C ALA A 3 18.23 -17.90 12.75
N TRP A 4 19.39 -17.62 12.14
CA TRP A 4 19.74 -16.26 11.76
C TRP A 4 18.70 -15.80 10.74
N ALA A 5 17.93 -14.78 11.10
CA ALA A 5 17.00 -14.16 10.18
C ALA A 5 17.83 -13.46 9.09
N ALA A 6 17.64 -13.87 7.83
CA ALA A 6 18.37 -13.29 6.72
C ALA A 6 17.99 -11.81 6.55
N VAL A 7 18.99 -10.96 6.30
CA VAL A 7 18.78 -9.54 6.02
C VAL A 7 17.99 -9.41 4.72
N ALA A 8 16.82 -8.79 4.81
CA ALA A 8 15.94 -8.56 3.67
C ALA A 8 16.21 -7.21 3.00
N GLY A 9 16.63 -6.21 3.77
CA GLY A 9 16.87 -4.86 3.26
C GLY A 9 17.40 -3.88 4.29
N THR A 10 17.39 -2.61 3.92
CA THR A 10 17.93 -1.50 4.72
C THR A 10 16.99 -0.29 4.68
N VAL A 11 16.86 0.41 5.80
CA VAL A 11 16.15 1.69 5.89
C VAL A 11 16.99 2.78 5.22
N VAL A 12 16.57 3.22 4.04
CA VAL A 12 17.30 4.21 3.25
C VAL A 12 16.83 5.63 3.49
N GLN A 13 15.59 5.82 3.95
CA GLN A 13 15.07 7.10 4.42
C GLN A 13 14.07 6.92 5.55
N LEU A 14 14.09 7.85 6.49
CA LEU A 14 13.24 7.81 7.66
C LEU A 14 12.87 9.23 8.09
N SER A 15 11.59 9.46 8.34
CA SER A 15 11.07 10.69 8.92
C SER A 15 10.09 10.29 10.02
N GLY A 16 10.52 10.34 11.29
CA GLY A 16 9.75 9.88 12.44
C GLY A 16 10.22 8.53 12.99
N PRO A 17 9.66 8.04 14.11
CA PRO A 17 10.05 6.78 14.71
C PRO A 17 9.52 5.56 13.92
N LEU A 18 10.42 4.62 13.63
CA LEU A 18 10.13 3.32 13.03
C LEU A 18 10.49 2.22 14.04
N LEU A 19 9.56 1.31 14.28
CA LEU A 19 9.77 0.15 15.15
C LEU A 19 9.83 -1.13 14.31
N ALA A 20 10.69 -2.06 14.70
CA ALA A 20 10.69 -3.43 14.21
C ALA A 20 10.44 -4.38 15.37
N LYS A 21 9.31 -5.09 15.31
CA LYS A 21 9.05 -6.25 16.16
C LYS A 21 9.63 -7.49 15.47
N LYS A 22 10.67 -8.04 16.07
CA LYS A 22 11.35 -9.27 15.63
C LYS A 22 10.44 -10.49 15.82
N ALA A 23 10.72 -11.56 15.08
CA ALA A 23 10.00 -12.84 15.21
C ALA A 23 10.04 -13.43 16.63
N ASN A 24 11.09 -13.12 17.42
CA ASN A 24 11.23 -13.53 18.82
C ASN A 24 10.43 -12.65 19.81
N GLY A 25 9.65 -11.68 19.32
CA GLY A 25 8.86 -10.74 20.14
C GLY A 25 9.62 -9.50 20.60
N THR A 26 10.94 -9.41 20.37
CA THR A 26 11.75 -8.24 20.73
C THR A 26 11.37 -7.04 19.87
N VAL A 27 11.20 -5.87 20.47
CA VAL A 27 10.95 -4.62 19.75
C VAL A 27 12.24 -3.79 19.71
N LYS A 28 12.64 -3.37 18.50
CA LYS A 28 13.80 -2.52 18.26
C LYS A 28 13.36 -1.25 17.55
N ILE A 29 13.90 -0.11 17.97
CA ILE A 29 13.76 1.14 17.22
C ILE A 29 14.76 1.10 16.05
N LEU A 30 14.27 1.33 14.84
CA LEU A 30 15.10 1.42 13.65
C LEU A 30 15.40 2.89 13.33
N SER A 31 16.60 3.11 12.82
CA SER A 31 17.08 4.39 12.33
C SER A 31 17.52 4.27 10.87
N LEU A 32 17.91 5.39 10.26
CA LEU A 32 18.55 5.39 8.95
C LEU A 32 19.71 4.39 8.91
N LYS A 33 19.84 3.64 7.80
CA LYS A 33 20.83 2.56 7.59
C LYS A 33 20.63 1.31 8.47
N SER A 34 19.58 1.25 9.29
CA SER A 34 19.25 0.01 10.00
C SER A 34 18.82 -1.07 9.02
N GLU A 35 19.25 -2.29 9.29
CA GLU A 35 18.83 -3.47 8.53
C GLU A 35 17.48 -3.99 9.02
N VAL A 36 16.71 -4.53 8.07
CA VAL A 36 15.47 -5.27 8.33
C VAL A 36 15.66 -6.71 7.90
N GLU A 37 15.11 -7.62 8.69
CA GLU A 37 15.31 -9.05 8.53
C GLU A 37 14.00 -9.75 8.18
N ASN A 38 14.12 -10.95 7.64
CA ASN A 38 12.97 -11.81 7.40
C ASN A 38 12.24 -12.14 8.71
N GLY A 39 10.91 -12.04 8.73
CA GLY A 39 10.07 -12.17 9.91
C GLY A 39 9.85 -10.88 10.71
N ASP A 40 10.49 -9.76 10.34
CA ASP A 40 10.28 -8.48 11.01
C ASP A 40 8.89 -7.90 10.72
N THR A 41 8.24 -7.40 11.77
CA THR A 41 7.05 -6.55 11.65
C THR A 41 7.42 -5.10 11.89
N LEU A 42 7.34 -4.31 10.82
CA LEU A 42 7.64 -2.89 10.80
C LEU A 42 6.40 -2.08 11.15
N VAL A 43 6.54 -1.15 12.09
CA VAL A 43 5.47 -0.29 12.57
C VAL A 43 5.91 1.16 12.43
N THR A 44 5.13 1.93 11.69
CA THR A 44 5.28 3.38 11.53
C THR A 44 4.25 4.09 12.39
N GLU A 45 4.71 5.02 13.21
CA GLU A 45 3.84 5.83 14.06
C GLU A 45 3.07 6.91 13.27
N LYS A 46 2.25 7.68 13.99
CA LYS A 46 1.62 8.88 13.44
C LYS A 46 2.70 9.84 12.93
N ASN A 47 2.53 10.30 11.70
CA ASN A 47 3.49 11.15 10.97
C ASN A 47 4.83 10.49 10.62
N THR A 48 4.97 9.17 10.71
CA THR A 48 6.20 8.48 10.28
C THR A 48 6.14 8.07 8.81
N TYR A 49 7.15 8.44 8.03
CA TYR A 49 7.44 7.81 6.74
C TYR A 49 8.75 7.02 6.83
N ALA A 50 8.76 5.82 6.26
CA ALA A 50 9.96 5.00 6.18
C ALA A 50 10.11 4.42 4.78
N MET A 51 11.25 4.65 4.14
CA MET A 51 11.61 4.03 2.88
C MET A 51 12.64 2.94 3.13
N LEU A 52 12.29 1.74 2.70
CA LEU A 52 13.14 0.57 2.75
C LEU A 52 13.58 0.22 1.35
N ARG A 53 14.86 -0.11 1.20
CA ARG A 53 15.42 -0.70 -0.01
C ARG A 53 15.83 -2.13 0.28
N PHE A 54 15.32 -3.06 -0.51
CA PHE A 54 15.63 -4.48 -0.36
C PHE A 54 16.82 -4.88 -1.23
N ILE A 55 17.37 -6.08 -0.98
CA ILE A 55 18.59 -6.54 -1.67
C ILE A 55 18.41 -6.78 -3.19
N ASP A 56 17.16 -6.86 -3.66
CA ASP A 56 16.80 -6.96 -5.09
C ASP A 56 16.65 -5.58 -5.78
N ASN A 57 16.99 -4.50 -5.07
CA ASN A 57 16.76 -3.09 -5.41
C ASN A 57 15.28 -2.67 -5.47
N SER A 58 14.34 -3.48 -4.96
CA SER A 58 12.97 -3.01 -4.75
C SER A 58 12.92 -1.98 -3.62
N GLU A 59 11.93 -1.10 -3.68
CA GLU A 59 11.70 -0.09 -2.66
C GLU A 59 10.27 -0.16 -2.15
N ILE A 60 10.13 -0.18 -0.82
CA ILE A 60 8.83 -0.01 -0.16
C ILE A 60 8.90 1.23 0.71
N THR A 61 8.00 2.16 0.46
CA THR A 61 7.81 3.32 1.32
C THR A 61 6.52 3.17 2.11
N LEU A 62 6.65 3.02 3.43
CA LEU A 62 5.54 2.97 4.38
C LEU A 62 5.03 4.37 4.68
N ARG A 63 3.70 4.53 4.66
CA ARG A 63 2.99 5.75 5.09
C ARG A 63 2.84 5.76 6.61
N PRO A 64 2.50 6.91 7.21
CA PRO A 64 2.12 6.99 8.62
C PRO A 64 1.07 5.97 9.03
N ALA A 65 1.16 5.53 10.29
CA ALA A 65 0.23 4.58 10.90
C ALA A 65 0.13 3.19 10.22
N SER A 66 1.18 2.78 9.51
CA SER A 66 1.24 1.50 8.80
C SER A 66 1.94 0.40 9.59
N THR A 67 1.46 -0.83 9.42
CA THR A 67 2.06 -2.04 9.96
C THR A 67 2.23 -3.05 8.85
N MET A 68 3.48 -3.45 8.59
CA MET A 68 3.82 -4.41 7.54
C MET A 68 4.78 -5.45 8.08
N THR A 69 4.54 -6.72 7.76
CA THR A 69 5.43 -7.83 8.07
C THR A 69 6.16 -8.29 6.81
N ILE A 70 7.46 -8.54 6.94
CA ILE A 70 8.27 -9.20 5.92
C ILE A 70 8.13 -10.71 6.18
N GLU A 71 7.22 -11.39 5.49
CA GLU A 71 6.93 -12.81 5.76
C GLU A 71 8.04 -13.73 5.25
N ASN A 72 8.46 -13.50 4.01
CA ASN A 72 9.57 -14.21 3.42
C ASN A 72 10.22 -13.35 2.34
N PHE A 73 11.51 -13.09 2.47
CA PHE A 73 12.26 -12.41 1.43
C PHE A 73 13.59 -13.12 1.19
N SER A 74 13.77 -13.58 -0.04
CA SER A 74 14.95 -14.31 -0.52
C SER A 74 15.24 -13.86 -1.93
N PHE A 75 16.48 -13.43 -2.18
CA PHE A 75 16.92 -13.04 -3.50
C PHE A 75 18.39 -13.42 -3.67
N ASP A 76 18.66 -14.28 -4.64
CA ASP A 76 20.02 -14.68 -5.02
C ASP A 76 20.20 -14.53 -6.53
N LYS A 77 21.16 -13.69 -6.94
CA LYS A 77 21.44 -13.45 -8.36
C LYS A 77 21.76 -14.74 -9.12
N GLY A 78 22.44 -15.71 -8.48
CA GLY A 78 22.84 -16.97 -9.07
C GLY A 78 21.82 -18.11 -8.96
N LYS A 79 20.77 -17.95 -8.14
CA LYS A 79 19.75 -18.98 -7.90
C LYS A 79 18.32 -18.40 -7.96
N PRO A 80 17.86 -18.01 -9.16
CA PRO A 80 16.55 -17.37 -9.33
C PRO A 80 15.37 -18.26 -8.91
N GLU A 81 15.52 -19.59 -8.87
CA GLU A 81 14.46 -20.52 -8.46
C GLU A 81 14.06 -20.36 -6.97
N GLY A 82 15.00 -19.89 -6.13
CA GLY A 82 14.79 -19.68 -4.70
C GLY A 82 14.30 -18.27 -4.34
N ASP A 83 14.10 -17.41 -5.33
CA ASP A 83 13.64 -16.04 -5.12
C ASP A 83 12.19 -16.00 -4.65
N GLN A 84 11.93 -15.26 -3.58
CA GLN A 84 10.57 -15.02 -3.08
C GLN A 84 10.51 -13.66 -2.40
N ALA A 85 9.40 -12.95 -2.58
CA ALA A 85 9.12 -11.69 -1.92
C ALA A 85 7.66 -11.68 -1.43
N HIS A 86 7.45 -12.14 -0.21
CA HIS A 86 6.16 -12.21 0.46
C HIS A 86 6.10 -11.15 1.56
N PHE A 87 5.16 -10.24 1.41
CA PHE A 87 4.89 -9.17 2.36
C PHE A 87 3.45 -9.27 2.85
N ASN A 88 3.20 -8.84 4.09
CA ASN A 88 1.86 -8.74 4.64
C ASN A 88 1.62 -7.33 5.20
N LEU A 89 0.74 -6.56 4.57
CA LEU A 89 0.31 -5.26 5.06
C LEU A 89 -0.93 -5.44 5.95
N VAL A 90 -0.73 -5.31 7.25
CA VAL A 90 -1.78 -5.49 8.25
C VAL A 90 -2.71 -4.28 8.29
N LYS A 91 -2.16 -3.06 8.21
CA LYS A 91 -2.90 -1.80 8.18
C LYS A 91 -2.09 -0.65 7.61
N GLY A 92 -2.78 0.42 7.21
CA GLY A 92 -2.17 1.65 6.69
C GLY A 92 -1.89 1.53 5.21
N GLY A 93 -0.84 2.19 4.72
CA GLY A 93 -0.55 2.22 3.30
C GLY A 93 0.94 2.20 2.98
N LEU A 94 1.24 1.77 1.76
CA LEU A 94 2.60 1.75 1.25
C LEU A 94 2.61 2.07 -0.24
N ARG A 95 3.76 2.54 -0.70
CA ARG A 95 4.12 2.54 -2.11
C ARG A 95 5.18 1.47 -2.32
N SER A 96 4.96 0.62 -3.31
CA SER A 96 5.92 -0.40 -3.71
C SER A 96 6.43 -0.09 -5.11
N ILE A 97 7.76 -0.16 -5.27
CA ILE A 97 8.47 -0.12 -6.54
C ILE A 97 9.18 -1.47 -6.66
N THR A 98 8.76 -2.28 -7.63
CA THR A 98 9.29 -3.63 -7.77
C THR A 98 10.71 -3.62 -8.31
N GLY A 99 11.58 -4.44 -7.70
CA GLY A 99 12.99 -4.58 -8.08
C GLY A 99 13.21 -5.65 -9.15
N LEU A 100 14.43 -6.16 -9.21
CA LEU A 100 14.84 -7.17 -10.18
C LEU A 100 14.04 -8.47 -10.02
N LEU A 101 13.68 -8.85 -8.79
CA LEU A 101 12.84 -10.03 -8.52
C LEU A 101 11.50 -9.91 -9.22
N GLY A 102 10.85 -8.74 -9.10
CA GLY A 102 9.57 -8.47 -9.74
C GLY A 102 9.62 -8.31 -11.25
N GLN A 103 10.79 -8.33 -11.87
CA GLN A 103 10.95 -8.37 -13.33
C GLN A 103 11.26 -9.77 -13.85
N ARG A 104 12.04 -10.57 -13.10
CA ARG A 104 12.44 -11.92 -13.52
C ARG A 104 11.49 -13.03 -13.05
N ASN A 105 10.87 -12.84 -11.89
CA ASN A 105 10.05 -13.82 -11.18
C ASN A 105 8.77 -13.16 -10.63
N GLU A 106 7.94 -12.62 -11.52
CA GLU A 106 6.71 -11.89 -11.19
C GLU A 106 5.75 -12.69 -10.29
N GLU A 107 5.68 -14.01 -10.48
CA GLU A 107 4.83 -14.93 -9.72
C GLU A 107 5.31 -15.17 -8.28
N LYS A 108 6.55 -14.83 -7.96
CA LYS A 108 7.17 -15.03 -6.63
C LYS A 108 7.06 -13.82 -5.73
N PHE A 109 6.40 -12.75 -6.20
CA PHE A 109 6.06 -11.61 -5.39
C PHE A 109 4.59 -11.68 -4.97
N SER A 110 4.33 -11.48 -3.68
CA SER A 110 2.99 -11.43 -3.13
C SER A 110 2.92 -10.39 -2.01
N LEU A 111 1.96 -9.46 -2.12
CA LEU A 111 1.59 -8.58 -1.02
C LEU A 111 0.20 -8.98 -0.52
N LYS A 112 0.16 -9.59 0.66
CA LYS A 112 -1.07 -9.94 1.35
C LYS A 112 -1.60 -8.75 2.14
N THR A 113 -2.91 -8.66 2.20
CA THR A 113 -3.66 -7.76 3.07
C THR A 113 -4.84 -8.53 3.65
N PRO A 114 -5.48 -8.04 4.72
CA PRO A 114 -6.67 -8.69 5.25
C PRO A 114 -7.84 -8.76 4.26
N ALA A 115 -7.89 -7.92 3.22
CA ALA A 115 -8.97 -7.91 2.23
C ALA A 115 -8.66 -8.73 0.96
N ALA A 116 -7.39 -8.77 0.53
CA ALA A 116 -6.98 -9.40 -0.72
C ALA A 116 -5.48 -9.69 -0.77
N THR A 117 -5.08 -10.51 -1.73
CA THR A 117 -3.69 -10.72 -2.13
C THR A 117 -3.41 -9.98 -3.42
N ILE A 118 -2.24 -9.35 -3.51
CA ILE A 118 -1.80 -8.59 -4.67
C ILE A 118 -0.56 -9.29 -5.26
N GLY A 119 -0.67 -9.66 -6.53
CA GLY A 119 0.44 -10.06 -7.39
C GLY A 119 0.85 -8.92 -8.32
N ILE A 120 2.08 -8.97 -8.82
CA ILE A 120 2.65 -7.92 -9.67
C ILE A 120 3.00 -8.44 -11.06
N ARG A 121 3.08 -7.50 -12.01
CA ARG A 121 3.71 -7.70 -13.30
C ARG A 121 4.52 -6.44 -13.66
N GLY A 122 5.77 -6.39 -13.18
CA GLY A 122 6.68 -5.24 -13.32
C GLY A 122 6.06 -3.88 -13.03
N THR A 123 5.74 -3.58 -11.77
CA THR A 123 4.83 -2.47 -11.42
C THR A 123 5.36 -1.53 -10.34
N THR A 124 4.91 -0.28 -10.41
CA THR A 124 4.91 0.63 -9.27
C THR A 124 3.47 0.86 -8.89
N PHE A 125 3.13 0.64 -7.61
CA PHE A 125 1.76 0.75 -7.14
C PHE A 125 1.71 1.27 -5.71
N ILE A 126 0.57 1.86 -5.37
CA ILE A 126 0.26 2.39 -4.05
C ILE A 126 -0.93 1.61 -3.53
N VAL A 127 -0.87 1.21 -2.27
CA VAL A 127 -1.97 0.54 -1.59
C VAL A 127 -2.25 1.22 -0.27
N GLU A 128 -3.51 1.18 0.13
CA GLU A 128 -3.92 1.56 1.47
C GLU A 128 -5.05 0.64 1.94
N TYR A 129 -4.80 -0.05 3.03
CA TYR A 129 -5.80 -0.85 3.71
C TYR A 129 -6.34 -0.06 4.91
N VAL A 130 -7.62 0.30 4.80
CA VAL A 130 -8.40 0.91 5.87
C VAL A 130 -9.11 -0.23 6.59
N ALA A 131 -8.67 -0.54 7.81
CA ALA A 131 -9.32 -1.56 8.61
C ALA A 131 -10.78 -1.15 8.90
N PRO A 132 -11.73 -2.10 8.92
CA PRO A 132 -13.07 -1.81 9.41
C PRO A 132 -12.94 -1.34 10.85
N ASP A 133 -13.53 -0.18 11.13
CA ASP A 133 -13.73 0.24 12.51
C ASP A 133 -14.61 -0.84 13.17
N GLU A 134 -14.09 -1.45 14.24
CA GLU A 134 -14.80 -2.53 14.92
C GLU A 134 -16.15 -2.03 15.49
N ALA A 135 -16.27 -0.73 15.77
CA ALA A 135 -17.48 -0.12 16.32
C ALA A 135 -18.70 -0.11 15.36
N PRO A 136 -18.62 0.41 14.11
CA PRO A 136 -19.74 0.38 13.18
C PRO A 136 -19.99 -1.01 12.55
N ALA A 137 -19.01 -1.92 12.53
CA ALA A 137 -19.19 -3.29 12.03
C ALA A 137 -20.12 -4.13 12.93
N LEU A 138 -20.00 -3.96 14.26
CA LEU A 138 -20.93 -4.55 15.22
C LEU A 138 -22.32 -3.91 15.15
N ALA A 139 -22.41 -2.62 14.84
CA ALA A 139 -23.69 -1.92 14.70
C ALA A 139 -24.46 -2.35 13.44
N SER A 140 -23.78 -2.52 12.30
CA SER A 140 -24.40 -3.02 11.07
C SER A 140 -24.78 -4.50 11.18
N ALA A 141 -23.93 -5.33 11.80
CA ALA A 141 -24.26 -6.73 12.10
C ALA A 141 -25.47 -6.86 13.05
N ARG A 142 -25.54 -6.05 14.12
CA ARG A 142 -26.70 -6.00 15.02
C ARG A 142 -27.96 -5.53 14.31
N ARG A 143 -27.86 -4.62 13.34
CA ARG A 143 -28.99 -4.15 12.55
C ARG A 143 -29.51 -5.22 11.58
N PHE A 144 -28.61 -6.00 10.98
CA PHE A 144 -28.99 -7.15 10.15
C PHE A 144 -29.64 -8.27 10.97
N LEU A 145 -29.07 -8.60 12.13
CA LEU A 145 -29.61 -9.62 13.03
C LEU A 145 -30.93 -9.19 13.68
N GLY A 146 -31.09 -7.90 14.00
CA GLY A 146 -32.34 -7.33 14.51
C GLY A 146 -33.45 -7.19 13.46
N ALA A 147 -33.09 -7.04 12.18
CA ALA A 147 -34.06 -7.07 11.08
C ALA A 147 -34.60 -8.50 10.84
N SER A 148 -33.76 -9.53 11.03
CA SER A 148 -34.19 -10.93 10.89
C SER A 148 -35.15 -11.39 11.99
N THR A 149 -35.17 -10.77 13.17
CA THR A 149 -36.12 -11.12 14.24
C THR A 149 -37.44 -10.35 14.15
N ALA A 150 -37.49 -9.24 13.41
CA ALA A 150 -38.74 -8.50 13.17
C ALA A 150 -39.73 -9.25 12.26
N ALA A 151 -39.27 -10.26 11.50
CA ALA A 151 -40.10 -11.10 10.64
C ALA A 151 -40.88 -12.21 11.38
N LEU A 152 -40.73 -12.34 12.71
CA LEU A 152 -41.41 -13.37 13.51
C LEU A 152 -42.62 -12.84 14.32
N ALA A 153 -43.01 -11.57 14.13
CA ALA A 153 -44.24 -11.04 14.72
C ALA A 153 -45.46 -11.44 13.85
N PRO A 154 -46.49 -12.11 14.39
CA PRO A 154 -47.57 -12.69 13.60
C PRO A 154 -48.62 -11.70 13.06
N ASP A 155 -48.33 -10.39 12.98
CA ASP A 155 -49.37 -9.40 12.61
C ASP A 155 -48.85 -8.10 11.96
N SER A 156 -48.08 -8.20 10.86
CA SER A 156 -47.81 -7.02 10.03
C SER A 156 -47.82 -7.32 8.53
N LEU A 157 -48.44 -6.37 7.81
CA LEU A 157 -48.76 -6.30 6.38
C LEU A 157 -47.64 -6.80 5.44
N PRO A 158 -47.96 -7.27 4.21
CA PRO A 158 -46.98 -7.85 3.31
C PRO A 158 -45.86 -6.85 2.99
N PRO A 159 -44.58 -7.26 3.06
CA PRO A 159 -43.51 -6.41 2.59
C PRO A 159 -43.68 -6.18 1.09
N ALA A 160 -43.58 -4.91 0.69
CA ALA A 160 -43.45 -4.48 -0.69
C ALA A 160 -42.40 -5.35 -1.41
N PRO A 161 -42.57 -5.62 -2.73
CA PRO A 161 -41.66 -6.47 -3.45
C PRO A 161 -40.24 -5.95 -3.31
N LEU A 162 -39.32 -6.89 -3.04
CA LEU A 162 -37.87 -6.76 -3.12
C LEU A 162 -37.51 -5.88 -4.32
N GLN A 163 -37.40 -4.57 -4.09
CA GLN A 163 -36.68 -3.70 -5.00
C GLN A 163 -35.27 -4.25 -4.98
N LEU A 164 -34.92 -4.93 -6.08
CA LEU A 164 -33.58 -5.30 -6.47
C LEU A 164 -32.63 -4.32 -5.81
N ALA A 165 -31.71 -4.85 -5.02
CA ALA A 165 -30.55 -4.16 -4.51
C ALA A 165 -29.96 -3.30 -5.63
N GLN A 166 -30.45 -2.06 -5.73
CA GLN A 166 -29.78 -1.02 -6.49
C GLN A 166 -28.45 -0.97 -5.79
N MET A 167 -27.44 -1.36 -6.54
CA MET A 167 -26.04 -1.32 -6.21
C MET A 167 -25.75 0.16 -5.97
N ALA A 168 -26.13 0.62 -4.78
CA ALA A 168 -25.77 1.91 -4.25
C ALA A 168 -24.27 1.79 -4.13
N GLN A 169 -23.58 2.27 -5.17
CA GLN A 169 -22.18 2.61 -5.09
C GLN A 169 -22.03 3.30 -3.74
N PRO A 170 -21.16 2.82 -2.84
CA PRO A 170 -21.00 3.49 -1.56
C PRO A 170 -20.61 4.93 -1.88
N LEU A 171 -21.58 5.84 -1.71
CA LEU A 171 -21.34 7.26 -1.81
C LEU A 171 -20.29 7.54 -0.75
N LEU A 172 -19.10 7.93 -1.21
CA LEU A 172 -18.05 8.39 -0.32
C LEU A 172 -18.69 9.44 0.60
N PRO A 173 -18.71 9.23 1.93
CA PRO A 173 -19.28 10.23 2.82
C PRO A 173 -18.52 11.54 2.61
N ALA A 174 -19.26 12.62 2.40
CA ALA A 174 -18.73 13.98 2.38
C ALA A 174 -18.25 14.32 3.80
N GLY A 175 -17.07 13.82 4.17
CA GLY A 175 -16.60 13.81 5.54
C GLY A 175 -15.36 12.94 5.78
N GLY A 176 -14.34 13.03 4.93
CA GLY A 176 -12.93 12.76 5.29
C GLY A 176 -12.48 11.32 5.60
N THR A 177 -13.37 10.37 5.88
CA THR A 177 -13.02 8.96 6.14
C THR A 177 -13.51 8.05 5.02
N ARG A 178 -12.55 7.48 4.30
CA ARG A 178 -12.82 6.48 3.26
C ARG A 178 -13.45 5.22 3.90
N PRO A 179 -14.42 4.57 3.22
CA PRO A 179 -14.93 3.28 3.64
C PRO A 179 -13.81 2.27 3.91
N ALA A 180 -14.05 1.38 4.87
CA ALA A 180 -13.12 0.30 5.15
C ALA A 180 -12.95 -0.62 3.94
N GLY A 181 -11.72 -1.07 3.71
CA GLY A 181 -11.36 -1.88 2.55
C GLY A 181 -9.96 -1.58 2.06
N LEU A 182 -9.58 -2.27 0.99
CA LEU A 182 -8.31 -2.07 0.31
C LEU A 182 -8.49 -1.15 -0.88
N TYR A 183 -7.71 -0.08 -0.92
CA TYR A 183 -7.59 0.83 -2.05
C TYR A 183 -6.27 0.59 -2.76
N VAL A 184 -6.30 0.58 -4.09
CA VAL A 184 -5.11 0.39 -4.91
C VAL A 184 -5.04 1.48 -5.99
N GLN A 185 -3.82 1.90 -6.30
CA GLN A 185 -3.49 2.76 -7.44
C GLN A 185 -2.29 2.18 -8.15
N VAL A 186 -2.40 1.99 -9.46
CA VAL A 186 -1.27 1.53 -10.28
C VAL A 186 -0.63 2.73 -10.95
N VAL A 187 0.64 2.95 -10.68
CA VAL A 187 1.43 4.04 -11.27
C VAL A 187 2.06 3.60 -12.58
N ALA A 188 2.59 2.38 -12.63
CA ALA A 188 3.20 1.79 -13.82
C ALA A 188 2.99 0.27 -13.83
N GLY A 189 3.01 -0.36 -15.01
CA GLY A 189 2.84 -1.81 -15.16
C GLY A 189 1.42 -2.28 -14.87
N GLN A 190 1.30 -3.49 -14.30
CA GLN A 190 0.03 -4.11 -13.95
C GLN A 190 0.11 -4.83 -12.60
N ILE A 191 -1.00 -4.85 -11.86
CA ILE A 191 -1.18 -5.72 -10.69
C ILE A 191 -2.38 -6.64 -10.89
N ASN A 192 -2.32 -7.82 -10.30
CA ASN A 192 -3.48 -8.67 -10.07
C ASN A 192 -3.89 -8.54 -8.61
N VAL A 193 -5.16 -8.25 -8.35
CA VAL A 193 -5.71 -8.26 -6.99
C VAL A 193 -6.74 -9.37 -6.92
N SER A 194 -6.62 -10.26 -5.94
CA SER A 194 -7.51 -11.40 -5.80
C SER A 194 -7.91 -11.68 -4.34
N ASN A 195 -9.13 -12.15 -4.15
CA ASN A 195 -9.68 -12.61 -2.88
C ASN A 195 -10.70 -13.75 -3.13
N GLY A 196 -11.43 -14.16 -2.09
CA GLY A 196 -12.42 -15.24 -2.19
C GLY A 196 -13.63 -14.89 -3.07
N GLY A 197 -13.86 -13.61 -3.37
CA GLY A 197 -14.91 -13.14 -4.28
C GLY A 197 -14.52 -13.12 -5.76
N GLY A 198 -13.22 -13.21 -6.07
CA GLY A 198 -12.71 -13.21 -7.43
C GLY A 198 -11.36 -12.47 -7.55
N GLY A 199 -10.95 -12.21 -8.79
CA GLY A 199 -9.72 -11.47 -9.08
C GLY A 199 -9.90 -10.48 -10.22
N LEU A 200 -9.15 -9.38 -10.18
CA LEU A 200 -9.17 -8.34 -11.20
C LEU A 200 -7.76 -7.81 -11.44
N ASN A 201 -7.45 -7.55 -12.71
CA ASN A 201 -6.21 -6.91 -13.11
C ASN A 201 -6.41 -5.39 -13.19
N PHE A 202 -5.45 -4.65 -12.65
CA PHE A 202 -5.40 -3.19 -12.73
C PHE A 202 -4.13 -2.78 -13.47
N SER A 203 -4.27 -1.94 -14.48
CA SER A 203 -3.18 -1.41 -15.30
C SER A 203 -2.83 0.02 -14.87
N ALA A 204 -1.67 0.51 -15.31
CA ALA A 204 -1.21 1.86 -15.04
C ALA A 204 -2.30 2.94 -15.24
N GLY A 205 -2.42 3.85 -14.28
CA GLY A 205 -3.44 4.90 -14.24
C GLY A 205 -4.78 4.45 -13.66
N GLN A 206 -5.00 3.16 -13.43
CA GLN A 206 -6.25 2.67 -12.82
C GLN A 206 -6.21 2.72 -11.29
N PHE A 207 -7.40 2.90 -10.73
CA PHE A 207 -7.68 2.85 -9.31
C PHE A 207 -8.58 1.65 -9.03
N GLY A 208 -8.41 1.04 -7.86
CA GLY A 208 -9.22 -0.10 -7.46
C GLY A 208 -9.65 -0.02 -6.01
N TYR A 209 -10.72 -0.75 -5.72
CA TYR A 209 -11.25 -0.91 -4.39
C TYR A 209 -11.66 -2.36 -4.15
N VAL A 210 -11.31 -2.89 -2.98
CA VAL A 210 -11.74 -4.20 -2.51
C VAL A 210 -12.50 -3.99 -1.21
N PRO A 211 -13.84 -4.15 -1.20
CA PRO A 211 -14.65 -3.86 -0.02
C PRO A 211 -14.48 -4.87 1.12
N SER A 212 -14.25 -6.15 0.80
CA SER A 212 -14.15 -7.24 1.76
C SER A 212 -13.39 -8.43 1.17
N THR A 213 -13.20 -9.51 1.93
CA THR A 213 -12.58 -10.76 1.46
C THR A 213 -13.47 -11.59 0.53
N THR A 214 -14.78 -11.31 0.50
CA THR A 214 -15.79 -12.08 -0.23
C THR A 214 -16.38 -11.35 -1.43
N LEU A 215 -16.20 -10.04 -1.51
CA LEU A 215 -16.63 -9.23 -2.65
C LEU A 215 -15.47 -9.03 -3.62
N PRO A 216 -15.68 -9.21 -4.94
CA PRO A 216 -14.61 -9.07 -5.92
C PRO A 216 -14.06 -7.64 -5.94
N PRO A 217 -12.77 -7.47 -6.30
CA PRO A 217 -12.20 -6.15 -6.58
C PRO A 217 -12.95 -5.42 -7.69
N ILE A 218 -13.08 -4.09 -7.56
CA ILE A 218 -13.74 -3.22 -8.55
C ILE A 218 -12.81 -2.08 -8.98
N VAL A 219 -12.98 -1.60 -10.23
CA VAL A 219 -12.29 -0.39 -10.72
C VAL A 219 -13.00 0.86 -10.24
N LEU A 220 -12.24 1.83 -9.76
CA LEU A 220 -12.72 3.17 -9.45
C LEU A 220 -12.44 4.12 -10.62
N PRO A 221 -13.40 4.98 -11.00
CA PRO A 221 -13.25 5.89 -12.14
C PRO A 221 -12.31 7.08 -11.86
N ALA A 222 -12.04 7.39 -10.59
CA ALA A 222 -11.20 8.51 -10.18
C ALA A 222 -10.41 8.17 -8.91
N ASN A 223 -9.36 8.95 -8.65
CA ASN A 223 -8.55 8.81 -7.45
C ASN A 223 -9.41 9.01 -6.18
N PRO A 224 -9.53 8.01 -5.29
CA PRO A 224 -10.31 8.13 -4.07
C PRO A 224 -9.64 8.98 -2.98
N GLY A 225 -8.65 9.80 -3.32
CA GLY A 225 -7.86 10.57 -2.36
C GLY A 225 -6.70 9.77 -1.77
N LEU A 226 -6.13 8.81 -2.51
CA LEU A 226 -4.85 8.18 -2.19
C LEU A 226 -3.73 9.23 -2.32
N GLN A 227 -3.57 10.05 -1.28
CA GLN A 227 -2.48 11.01 -1.23
C GLN A 227 -1.22 10.32 -0.71
N PHE A 228 -0.23 10.22 -1.61
CA PHE A 228 1.12 9.76 -1.31
C PHE A 228 2.10 10.91 -1.52
N THR A 229 2.21 11.78 -0.51
CA THR A 229 3.09 12.95 -0.52
C THR A 229 4.12 12.80 0.60
N PRO A 230 5.21 12.03 0.36
CA PRO A 230 6.26 11.92 1.36
C PRO A 230 7.01 13.26 1.48
N PRO A 231 7.72 13.52 2.59
CA PRO A 231 8.52 14.73 2.76
C PRO A 231 9.52 14.93 1.60
N PRO A 232 9.91 16.17 1.26
CA PRO A 232 10.78 16.46 0.11
C PRO A 232 12.09 15.65 0.06
N ALA A 233 12.64 15.27 1.21
CA ALA A 233 13.79 14.38 1.30
C ALA A 233 13.58 13.06 0.52
N PHE A 234 12.35 12.54 0.49
CA PHE A 234 12.00 11.31 -0.21
C PHE A 234 11.91 11.47 -1.73
N SER A 235 11.60 12.68 -2.21
CA SER A 235 11.56 12.98 -3.64
C SER A 235 12.96 12.99 -4.26
N ALA A 236 13.99 13.43 -3.52
CA ALA A 236 15.37 13.46 -3.99
C ALA A 236 15.99 12.06 -4.17
N ALA A 237 15.60 11.08 -3.35
CA ALA A 237 16.10 9.71 -3.48
C ALA A 237 15.38 8.90 -4.58
N ALA A 238 14.14 9.27 -4.91
CA ALA A 238 13.38 8.66 -6.00
C ALA A 238 13.86 9.09 -7.40
N ASN A 239 14.72 10.11 -7.51
CA ASN A 239 15.26 10.60 -8.78
C ASN A 239 16.72 11.10 -8.63
N PRO A 240 17.75 10.24 -8.76
CA PRO A 240 19.14 10.65 -8.63
C PRO A 240 19.58 11.68 -9.69
N ALA A 241 18.80 11.86 -10.76
CA ALA A 241 19.08 12.80 -11.83
C ALA A 241 18.69 14.27 -11.51
N ALA A 242 18.04 14.53 -10.37
CA ALA A 242 17.69 15.90 -9.96
C ALA A 242 18.77 16.57 -9.09
N GLN A 243 19.92 15.92 -8.87
CA GLN A 243 20.98 16.42 -8.01
C GLN A 243 22.28 16.64 -8.79
N ALA A 244 22.25 17.62 -9.67
CA ALA A 244 23.43 18.30 -10.20
C ALA A 244 23.10 19.78 -10.44
N ASN A 245 23.27 20.63 -9.43
CA ASN A 245 24.35 21.64 -9.41
C ASN A 245 24.24 22.56 -8.18
N PRO A 246 25.27 22.62 -7.31
CA PRO A 246 25.50 23.77 -6.46
C PRO A 246 26.35 24.82 -7.21
N GLY A 247 25.75 26.00 -7.44
CA GLY A 247 26.36 27.32 -7.67
C GLY A 247 27.66 27.49 -8.47
N SER A 248 27.59 28.30 -9.53
CA SER A 248 28.68 29.22 -9.89
C SER A 248 28.11 30.59 -10.29
N ASP A 249 28.47 31.57 -9.48
CA ASP A 249 28.46 33.01 -9.74
C ASP A 249 29.23 33.38 -11.03
N SER A 250 28.97 34.58 -11.55
CA SER A 250 29.69 35.34 -12.59
C SER A 250 29.13 35.30 -14.01
N GLY A 251 28.28 36.29 -14.34
CA GLY A 251 27.90 36.62 -15.71
C GLY A 251 27.34 38.03 -15.82
N LYS A 252 28.22 39.05 -15.88
CA LYS A 252 27.90 40.43 -16.23
C LYS A 252 27.04 40.48 -17.50
N GLY A 253 25.79 40.92 -17.37
CA GLY A 253 24.96 41.28 -18.51
C GLY A 253 25.52 42.53 -19.20
N LYS A 254 26.13 42.37 -20.37
CA LYS A 254 26.16 43.46 -21.36
C LYS A 254 24.81 43.47 -22.05
N ALA A 255 23.99 44.46 -21.73
CA ALA A 255 22.82 44.81 -22.52
C ALA A 255 23.31 45.38 -23.86
N VAL A 256 22.89 44.75 -24.96
CA VAL A 256 22.97 45.33 -26.30
C VAL A 256 21.59 45.85 -26.65
N ASP A 257 21.61 47.12 -27.03
CA ASP A 257 20.53 48.00 -27.42
C ASP A 257 19.97 47.61 -28.80
N CYS A 258 18.65 47.60 -28.92
CA CYS A 258 17.93 47.36 -30.17
C CYS A 258 16.71 48.29 -30.20
N GLU A 259 16.84 49.47 -30.80
CA GLU A 259 15.70 50.20 -31.36
C GLU A 259 15.98 50.59 -32.82
N VAL A 260 15.06 50.16 -33.68
CA VAL A 260 15.04 50.34 -35.12
C VAL A 260 13.96 51.37 -35.42
N ARG A 261 14.39 52.52 -35.95
CA ARG A 261 13.68 53.55 -36.76
C ARG A 261 12.28 53.99 -36.35
#